data_AF-A0AA36I5V8-F1
#
_entry.id   AF-A0AA36I5V8-F1
#
_cell.length_a   1.000
_cell.length_b   1.000
_cell.length_c   1.000
_cell.angle_alpha   90.00
_cell.angle_beta   90.00
_cell.angle_gamma   90.00
#
_symmetry.space_group_name_H-M   'P 1'
#
loop_
_entity.id
_entity.type
_entity.pdbx_description
1 polymer ?
#
loop_
_entity_poly.entity_id
_entity_poly.type
_entity_poly.pdbx_seq_one_letter_code
_entity_poly.pdbx_strand_id
1 'polypeptide(L)'
;MDDENDRAPVGPLGLRPGDPVRLKRLQANKSMNGLVGYFMKLETAEDGGRYVVELGKRGPVRVREINVEKVGPTRRSERLAAREEAADQDPDPNDLDADPEAAPSKNKKRPAPAAKAASRAAKARPKAKTTVKKPSSFAKKTAAPKPGSLSRAPASFNVLDYRICSEPSLEVQDASQMKWRPCHLYQSLRDGRIVIWYGGSEYEGLPPNKPYRFIGIPKSASGLTIFTGRAGELLDGDGEKIPARPRPGH
;
A
#
# COMPACT_ATOMS: atom_id res chain seq x y z
N MET A 1 -9.88 42.11 -4.20
CA MET A 1 -8.95 41.73 -5.27
C MET A 1 -9.58 40.53 -5.92
N ASP A 2 -10.35 40.80 -6.95
CA ASP A 2 -11.13 39.80 -7.67
C ASP A 2 -10.18 38.96 -8.52
N ASP A 3 -10.10 37.67 -8.21
CA ASP A 3 -9.30 36.67 -8.92
C ASP A 3 -9.82 36.48 -10.35
N GLU A 4 -9.39 37.35 -11.26
CA GLU A 4 -9.68 37.29 -12.70
C GLU A 4 -8.94 36.14 -13.42
N ASN A 5 -8.33 35.23 -12.66
CA ASN A 5 -7.55 34.08 -13.15
C ASN A 5 -8.41 32.84 -13.50
N ASP A 6 -9.74 32.90 -13.34
CA ASP A 6 -10.61 31.71 -13.41
C ASP A 6 -11.27 31.44 -14.77
N ARG A 7 -10.92 32.19 -15.82
CA ARG A 7 -11.45 31.99 -17.18
C ARG A 7 -10.44 31.38 -18.15
N ALA A 8 -9.67 30.39 -17.68
CA ALA A 8 -8.98 29.50 -18.60
C ALA A 8 -10.00 28.90 -19.59
N PRO A 9 -9.66 28.80 -20.89
CA PRO A 9 -10.58 28.33 -21.91
C PRO A 9 -11.04 26.91 -21.56
N VAL A 10 -12.34 26.79 -21.33
CA VAL A 10 -12.99 25.51 -21.06
C VAL A 10 -13.00 24.74 -22.38
N GLY A 11 -12.19 23.69 -22.47
CA GLY A 11 -12.19 22.82 -23.65
C GLY A 11 -13.57 22.20 -23.89
N PRO A 12 -13.81 21.61 -25.08
CA PRO A 12 -15.11 21.04 -25.46
C PRO A 12 -15.70 20.04 -24.45
N LEU A 13 -14.84 19.34 -23.70
CA LEU A 13 -15.23 18.41 -22.64
C LEU A 13 -15.64 19.06 -21.30
N GLY A 14 -15.64 20.39 -21.19
CA GLY A 14 -15.99 21.05 -19.92
C GLY A 14 -14.98 20.76 -18.80
N LEU A 15 -13.72 20.51 -19.16
CA LEU A 15 -12.66 20.15 -18.21
C LEU A 15 -11.95 21.40 -17.69
N ARG A 16 -11.79 21.48 -16.36
CA ARG A 16 -11.02 22.52 -15.68
C ARG A 16 -9.69 21.97 -15.17
N PRO A 17 -8.61 22.77 -15.11
CA PRO A 17 -7.36 22.34 -14.48
C PRO A 17 -7.63 21.75 -13.09
N GLY A 18 -7.14 20.53 -12.84
CA GLY A 18 -7.42 19.74 -11.63
C GLY A 18 -8.53 18.70 -11.77
N ASP A 19 -9.33 18.71 -12.84
CA ASP A 19 -10.37 17.70 -13.04
C ASP A 19 -9.75 16.29 -13.22
N PRO A 20 -10.27 15.26 -12.54
CA PRO A 20 -9.79 13.90 -12.73
C PRO A 20 -10.27 13.34 -14.07
N VAL A 21 -9.33 12.81 -14.84
CA VAL A 21 -9.58 12.26 -16.16
C VAL A 21 -8.95 10.88 -16.32
N ARG A 22 -9.62 9.99 -17.05
CA ARG A 22 -9.14 8.65 -17.38
C ARG A 22 -8.70 8.58 -18.83
N LEU A 23 -7.54 8.00 -19.06
CA LEU A 23 -7.02 7.78 -20.40
C LEU A 23 -7.65 6.54 -21.03
N LYS A 24 -8.08 6.64 -22.29
CA LYS A 24 -8.66 5.53 -23.07
C LYS A 24 -8.19 5.51 -24.51
N ARG A 25 -8.27 4.32 -25.12
CA ARG A 25 -8.06 4.10 -26.56
C ARG A 25 -6.72 4.63 -27.11
N LEU A 26 -5.68 4.75 -26.27
CA LEU A 26 -4.33 5.12 -26.72
C LEU A 26 -3.74 3.96 -27.52
N GLN A 27 -3.42 4.23 -28.79
CA GLN A 27 -2.80 3.25 -29.68
C GLN A 27 -1.30 3.12 -29.45
N ALA A 28 -0.61 4.26 -29.26
CA ALA A 28 0.84 4.28 -29.06
C ALA A 28 1.29 3.61 -27.75
N ASN A 29 0.47 3.70 -26.69
CA ASN A 29 0.81 3.11 -25.40
C ASN A 29 -0.41 2.54 -24.69
N LYS A 30 -0.72 1.27 -25.01
CA LYS A 30 -1.88 0.57 -24.43
C LYS A 30 -1.80 0.43 -22.91
N SER A 31 -0.59 0.45 -22.32
CA SER A 31 -0.38 0.33 -20.87
C SER A 31 -0.91 1.51 -20.05
N MET A 32 -1.19 2.64 -20.70
CA MET A 32 -1.73 3.83 -20.05
C MET A 32 -3.26 3.88 -20.06
N ASN A 33 -3.91 3.02 -20.84
CA ASN A 33 -5.36 2.96 -20.87
C ASN A 33 -5.90 2.49 -19.51
N GLY A 34 -6.89 3.21 -18.98
CA GLY A 34 -7.49 2.95 -17.68
C GLY A 34 -6.85 3.69 -16.51
N LEU A 35 -5.65 4.29 -16.70
CA LEU A 35 -5.03 5.15 -15.70
C LEU A 35 -5.81 6.45 -15.55
N VAL A 36 -5.87 6.94 -14.31
CA VAL A 36 -6.49 8.21 -13.95
C VAL A 36 -5.38 9.22 -13.67
N GLY A 37 -5.53 10.43 -14.19
CA GLY A 37 -4.66 11.57 -13.95
C GLY A 37 -5.48 12.84 -13.78
N TYR A 38 -4.78 13.97 -13.71
CA TYR A 38 -5.40 15.29 -13.55
C TYR A 38 -5.20 16.11 -14.81
N PHE A 39 -6.28 16.71 -15.32
CA PHE A 39 -6.19 17.63 -16.44
C PHE A 39 -5.42 18.88 -16.01
N MET A 40 -4.41 19.29 -16.78
CA MET A 40 -3.64 20.51 -16.50
C MET A 40 -4.08 21.67 -17.37
N LYS A 41 -4.01 21.49 -18.70
CA LYS A 41 -4.32 22.54 -19.67
C LYS A 41 -4.64 21.96 -21.04
N LEU A 42 -5.36 22.76 -21.83
CA LEU A 42 -5.56 22.54 -23.26
C LEU A 42 -4.48 23.34 -24.00
N GLU A 43 -3.68 22.66 -24.82
CA GLU A 43 -2.78 23.34 -25.75
C GLU A 43 -3.59 23.98 -26.88
N THR A 44 -3.16 25.14 -27.36
CA THR A 44 -3.86 25.90 -28.40
C THR A 44 -3.91 25.12 -29.72
N ALA A 45 -4.75 25.57 -30.65
CA ALA A 45 -4.85 24.94 -31.97
C ALA A 45 -3.50 24.93 -32.72
N GLU A 46 -2.66 25.95 -32.48
CA GLU A 46 -1.30 26.07 -33.03
C GLU A 46 -0.39 24.92 -32.57
N ASP A 47 -0.54 24.49 -31.32
CA ASP A 47 0.18 23.34 -30.72
C ASP A 47 -0.51 21.99 -31.00
N GLY A 48 -1.57 21.98 -31.81
CA GLY A 48 -2.29 20.78 -32.23
C GLY A 48 -3.44 20.35 -31.30
N GLY A 49 -3.92 21.25 -30.42
CA GLY A 49 -5.17 21.06 -29.68
C GLY A 49 -5.17 19.86 -28.73
N ARG A 50 -4.04 19.57 -28.08
CA ARG A 50 -3.88 18.40 -27.22
C ARG A 50 -4.15 18.74 -25.76
N TYR A 51 -4.72 17.77 -25.05
CA TYR A 51 -4.91 17.81 -23.61
C TYR A 51 -3.62 17.41 -22.92
N VAL A 52 -3.14 18.21 -21.98
CA VAL A 52 -2.01 17.86 -21.11
C VAL A 52 -2.58 17.30 -19.81
N VAL A 53 -2.26 16.03 -19.53
CA VAL A 53 -2.75 15.30 -18.36
C VAL A 53 -1.57 14.83 -17.51
N GLU A 54 -1.57 15.14 -16.22
CA GLU A 54 -0.55 14.69 -15.28
C GLU A 54 -0.88 13.30 -14.73
N LEU A 55 0.01 12.33 -14.96
CA LEU A 55 -0.14 10.93 -14.53
C LEU A 55 0.74 10.60 -13.33
N GLY A 56 0.68 11.42 -12.27
CA GLY A 56 1.47 11.25 -11.05
C GLY A 56 2.96 11.05 -11.37
N LYS A 57 3.54 9.92 -10.95
CA LYS A 57 4.97 9.61 -11.14
C LYS A 57 5.43 9.56 -12.61
N ARG A 58 4.50 9.42 -13.56
CA ARG A 58 4.83 9.37 -15.00
C ARG A 58 4.96 10.75 -15.64
N GLY A 59 4.62 11.81 -14.91
CA GLY A 59 4.67 13.18 -15.39
C GLY A 59 3.54 13.54 -16.37
N PRO A 60 3.66 14.69 -17.06
CA PRO A 60 2.64 15.18 -17.98
C PRO A 60 2.64 14.41 -19.30
N VAL A 61 1.45 14.10 -19.81
CA VAL A 61 1.24 13.41 -21.07
C VAL A 61 0.30 14.22 -21.97
N ARG A 62 0.71 14.41 -23.22
CA ARG A 62 -0.09 15.04 -24.27
C ARG A 62 -0.98 14.00 -24.97
N VAL A 63 -2.28 14.14 -24.85
CA VAL A 63 -3.28 13.22 -25.42
C VAL A 63 -4.34 13.97 -26.22
N ARG A 64 -4.96 13.31 -27.21
CA ARG A 64 -6.09 13.88 -27.94
C ARG A 64 -7.35 13.81 -27.10
N GLU A 65 -8.31 14.68 -27.37
CA GLU A 65 -9.62 14.71 -26.71
C GLU A 65 -10.31 13.33 -26.69
N ILE A 66 -10.32 12.62 -27.83
CA ILE A 66 -10.92 11.28 -27.96
C ILE A 66 -10.31 10.23 -27.02
N ASN A 67 -9.12 10.50 -26.49
CA ASN A 67 -8.39 9.62 -25.58
C ASN A 67 -8.58 9.97 -24.10
N VAL A 68 -9.42 10.95 -23.80
CA VAL A 68 -9.70 11.43 -22.44
C VAL A 68 -11.17 11.16 -22.12
N GLU A 69 -11.44 10.76 -20.88
CA GLU A 69 -12.78 10.61 -20.34
C GLU A 69 -12.85 11.30 -18.98
N LYS A 70 -13.83 12.18 -18.79
CA LYS A 70 -14.06 12.83 -17.49
C LYS A 70 -14.51 11.76 -16.49
N VAL A 71 -13.77 11.62 -15.40
CA VAL A 71 -14.14 10.71 -14.31
C VAL A 71 -14.89 11.55 -13.30
N GLY A 72 -16.12 11.16 -12.94
CA GLY A 72 -16.82 11.82 -11.84
C GLY A 72 -15.99 11.71 -10.55
N PRO A 73 -16.09 12.68 -9.62
CA PRO A 73 -15.41 12.56 -8.33
C PRO A 73 -15.79 11.22 -7.71
N THR A 74 -14.78 10.46 -7.30
CA THR A 74 -15.02 9.16 -6.67
C THR A 74 -15.88 9.42 -5.43
N ARG A 75 -17.00 8.71 -5.21
CA ARG A 75 -17.87 8.91 -4.02
C ARG A 75 -17.12 8.97 -2.67
N ARG A 76 -15.92 8.40 -2.62
CA ARG A 76 -15.03 8.44 -1.45
C ARG A 76 -14.36 9.81 -1.24
N SER A 77 -13.98 10.52 -2.30
CA SER A 77 -13.43 11.88 -2.19
C SER A 77 -14.52 12.91 -1.88
N GLU A 78 -15.75 12.74 -2.38
CA GLU A 78 -16.90 13.57 -1.95
C GLU A 78 -17.12 13.49 -0.44
N ARG A 79 -17.03 12.29 0.14
CA ARG A 79 -17.20 12.10 1.58
C ARG A 79 -16.08 12.70 2.43
N LEU A 80 -14.88 12.85 1.87
CA LEU A 80 -13.74 13.48 2.56
C LEU A 80 -13.81 15.00 2.43
N ALA A 81 -14.07 15.52 1.22
CA ALA A 81 -14.26 16.94 1.00
C ALA A 81 -15.44 17.50 1.81
N ALA A 82 -16.58 16.81 1.83
CA ALA A 82 -17.74 17.21 2.65
C ALA A 82 -17.46 17.17 4.17
N ARG A 83 -16.45 16.39 4.61
CA ARG A 83 -16.05 16.36 6.03
C ARG A 83 -15.08 17.49 6.36
N GLU A 84 -14.23 17.88 5.42
CA GLU A 84 -13.33 19.04 5.55
C GLU A 84 -14.14 20.33 5.57
N GLU A 85 -15.14 20.45 4.68
CA GLU A 85 -16.05 21.60 4.63
C GLU A 85 -16.93 21.72 5.90
N ALA A 86 -17.25 20.60 6.55
CA ALA A 86 -17.95 20.59 7.83
C ALA A 86 -17.05 20.84 9.05
N ALA A 87 -15.72 20.79 8.90
CA ALA A 87 -14.77 20.99 10.00
C ALA A 87 -14.38 22.46 10.20
N ASP A 88 -14.54 23.31 9.18
CA ASP A 88 -14.32 24.76 9.26
C ASP A 88 -15.58 25.55 9.70
N GLN A 89 -16.69 24.86 9.98
CA GLN A 89 -17.76 25.47 10.78
C GLN A 89 -17.35 25.39 12.25
N ASP A 90 -16.66 26.43 12.71
CA ASP A 90 -16.44 26.67 14.13
C ASP A 90 -17.79 26.54 14.86
N PRO A 91 -17.95 25.62 15.82
CA PRO A 91 -19.16 25.53 16.59
C PRO A 91 -19.35 26.86 17.33
N ASP A 92 -20.48 27.51 17.07
CA ASP A 92 -20.85 28.76 17.72
C ASP A 92 -20.72 28.57 19.26
N PRO A 93 -19.86 29.36 19.93
CA PRO A 93 -19.60 29.19 21.36
C PRO A 93 -20.82 29.48 22.26
N ASN A 94 -21.97 29.87 21.71
CA ASN A 94 -23.20 30.12 22.47
C ASN A 94 -24.14 28.92 22.67
N ASP A 95 -23.85 27.74 22.14
CA ASP A 95 -24.70 26.53 22.33
C ASP A 95 -24.22 25.62 23.48
N LEU A 96 -23.75 26.21 24.59
CA LEU A 96 -23.15 25.48 25.72
C LEU A 96 -24.13 25.01 26.82
N ASP A 97 -25.45 25.22 26.68
CA ASP A 97 -26.43 24.92 27.76
C ASP A 97 -27.51 23.89 27.39
N ALA A 98 -27.21 22.94 26.50
CA ALA A 98 -28.08 21.78 26.27
C ALA A 98 -27.53 20.52 26.96
N ASP A 99 -27.99 20.33 28.19
CA ASP A 99 -27.81 19.15 29.03
C ASP A 99 -28.15 17.86 28.22
N PRO A 100 -27.19 16.95 27.95
CA PRO A 100 -27.49 15.74 27.19
C PRO A 100 -28.25 14.76 28.09
N GLU A 101 -29.57 14.83 28.01
CA GLU A 101 -30.50 13.90 28.63
C GLU A 101 -30.16 12.46 28.21
N ALA A 102 -29.85 11.64 29.22
CA ALA A 102 -29.26 10.32 29.09
C ALA A 102 -30.13 9.35 28.26
N ALA A 103 -29.65 8.96 27.07
CA ALA A 103 -30.24 7.88 26.30
C ALA A 103 -29.95 6.50 26.94
N PRO A 104 -30.96 5.63 27.15
CA PRO A 104 -30.78 4.36 27.84
C PRO A 104 -30.09 3.30 26.96
N SER A 105 -28.90 2.88 27.40
CA SER A 105 -28.11 1.80 26.81
C SER A 105 -28.73 0.42 27.08
N LYS A 106 -29.46 -0.12 26.11
CA LYS A 106 -29.98 -1.50 26.17
C LYS A 106 -28.87 -2.51 25.88
N ASN A 107 -28.32 -3.05 26.96
CA ASN A 107 -27.28 -4.07 27.00
C ASN A 107 -27.86 -5.45 26.55
N LYS A 108 -27.63 -5.84 25.29
CA LYS A 108 -28.11 -7.12 24.73
C LYS A 108 -27.05 -8.21 24.96
N LYS A 109 -27.25 -9.00 26.03
CA LYS A 109 -26.50 -10.24 26.33
C LYS A 109 -26.48 -11.17 25.11
N ARG A 110 -25.28 -11.47 24.58
CA ARG A 110 -25.07 -12.58 23.64
C ARG A 110 -24.71 -13.84 24.43
N PRO A 111 -25.35 -14.99 24.16
CA PRO A 111 -24.98 -16.26 24.78
C PRO A 111 -23.65 -16.79 24.22
N ALA A 112 -22.81 -17.30 25.12
CA ALA A 112 -21.57 -17.99 24.80
C ALA A 112 -21.86 -19.40 24.23
N PRO A 113 -21.21 -19.82 23.12
CA PRO A 113 -21.22 -21.21 22.73
C PRO A 113 -20.18 -22.02 23.53
N ALA A 114 -20.69 -23.07 24.17
CA ALA A 114 -19.98 -24.03 24.99
C ALA A 114 -18.89 -24.80 24.23
N ALA A 115 -17.79 -25.05 24.94
CA ALA A 115 -16.74 -25.97 24.57
C ALA A 115 -17.24 -27.43 24.53
N LYS A 116 -16.79 -28.19 23.53
CA LYS A 116 -16.72 -29.66 23.57
C LYS A 116 -15.41 -30.16 22.95
N ALA A 117 -14.50 -30.45 23.87
CA ALA A 117 -13.62 -31.61 24.02
C ALA A 117 -13.26 -32.54 22.83
N ALA A 118 -12.03 -33.04 22.99
CA ALA A 118 -11.53 -34.40 22.68
C ALA A 118 -10.94 -34.60 21.27
N SER A 119 -9.88 -35.37 21.04
CA SER A 119 -8.81 -36.01 21.83
C SER A 119 -7.93 -36.79 20.82
N ARG A 120 -6.77 -37.27 21.29
CA ARG A 120 -5.95 -38.39 20.76
C ARG A 120 -4.71 -38.05 19.92
N ALA A 121 -3.60 -38.10 20.65
CA ALA A 121 -2.37 -38.84 20.37
C ALA A 121 -2.35 -39.80 19.15
N ALA A 122 -1.25 -39.82 18.39
CA ALA A 122 -0.20 -40.86 18.52
C ALA A 122 0.82 -40.88 17.36
N LYS A 123 2.04 -41.32 17.71
CA LYS A 123 3.04 -42.09 16.90
C LYS A 123 4.05 -41.37 15.99
N ALA A 124 5.17 -41.08 16.66
CA ALA A 124 6.58 -41.29 16.29
C ALA A 124 7.00 -42.24 15.14
N ARG A 125 8.19 -41.89 14.60
CA ARG A 125 9.30 -42.66 13.96
C ARG A 125 9.30 -42.82 12.42
N PRO A 126 10.46 -43.06 11.77
CA PRO A 126 11.84 -42.61 12.05
C PRO A 126 12.58 -42.04 10.79
N LYS A 127 13.79 -41.53 11.04
CA LYS A 127 14.77 -41.05 10.04
C LYS A 127 15.26 -42.19 9.14
N ALA A 128 15.28 -41.98 7.83
CA ALA A 128 16.10 -42.75 6.89
C ALA A 128 17.18 -41.84 6.28
N LYS A 129 18.43 -42.10 6.65
CA LYS A 129 19.63 -41.59 5.98
C LYS A 129 19.88 -42.50 4.78
N THR A 130 19.77 -41.97 3.56
CA THR A 130 20.28 -42.66 2.37
C THR A 130 21.41 -41.84 1.77
N THR A 131 22.62 -42.22 2.14
CA THR A 131 23.88 -41.77 1.57
C THR A 131 24.06 -42.48 0.23
N VAL A 132 23.82 -41.81 -0.91
CA VAL A 132 24.18 -42.33 -2.23
C VAL A 132 25.41 -41.58 -2.75
N LYS A 133 26.44 -42.37 -3.02
CA LYS A 133 27.76 -41.99 -3.49
C LYS A 133 27.71 -41.44 -4.93
N LYS A 134 28.49 -40.38 -5.17
CA LYS A 134 28.89 -39.88 -6.49
C LYS A 134 29.63 -40.96 -7.30
N PRO A 135 29.48 -40.93 -8.63
CA PRO A 135 30.64 -40.87 -9.53
C PRO A 135 30.53 -39.61 -10.42
N SER A 136 31.40 -38.60 -10.30
CA SER A 136 32.69 -38.47 -11.00
C SER A 136 32.68 -38.96 -12.46
N SER A 137 32.42 -38.07 -13.41
CA SER A 137 33.28 -37.78 -14.56
C SER A 137 32.52 -37.06 -15.69
N PHE A 138 33.08 -35.93 -16.11
CA PHE A 138 33.19 -35.37 -17.46
C PHE A 138 33.07 -33.85 -17.43
N ALA A 139 34.21 -33.23 -17.14
CA ALA A 139 34.44 -31.81 -17.28
C ALA A 139 34.45 -31.44 -18.77
N LYS A 140 33.32 -30.98 -19.30
CA LYS A 140 33.30 -30.17 -20.52
C LYS A 140 33.39 -28.70 -20.08
N LYS A 141 34.58 -28.12 -20.18
CA LYS A 141 34.84 -26.69 -19.97
C LYS A 141 34.16 -25.89 -21.08
N THR A 142 32.86 -25.65 -20.96
CA THR A 142 32.20 -24.51 -21.61
C THR A 142 32.34 -23.33 -20.66
N ALA A 143 33.11 -22.32 -21.07
CA ALA A 143 33.29 -21.10 -20.32
C ALA A 143 31.93 -20.52 -19.94
N ALA A 144 31.61 -20.57 -18.64
CA ALA A 144 30.39 -19.99 -18.11
C ALA A 144 30.38 -18.50 -18.44
N PRO A 145 29.26 -17.94 -18.94
CA PRO A 145 29.15 -16.51 -19.13
C PRO A 145 29.41 -15.86 -17.77
N LYS A 146 30.42 -14.98 -17.71
CA LYS A 146 30.69 -14.15 -16.53
C LYS A 146 29.35 -13.58 -16.09
N PRO A 147 28.86 -13.84 -14.87
CA PRO A 147 27.63 -13.23 -14.39
C PRO A 147 27.87 -11.74 -14.48
N GLY A 148 27.18 -11.11 -15.43
CA GLY A 148 27.23 -9.68 -15.62
C GLY A 148 26.94 -9.07 -14.27
N SER A 149 27.92 -8.33 -13.75
CA SER A 149 27.77 -7.43 -12.63
C SER A 149 26.72 -6.40 -13.05
N LEU A 150 25.44 -6.80 -13.01
CA LEU A 150 24.32 -5.89 -12.98
C LEU A 150 24.54 -5.10 -11.70
N SER A 151 25.16 -3.94 -11.88
CA SER A 151 25.13 -2.82 -10.93
C SER A 151 23.69 -2.71 -10.48
N ARG A 152 23.39 -3.35 -9.35
CA ARG A 152 22.05 -3.48 -8.83
C ARG A 152 21.79 -2.13 -8.21
N ALA A 153 21.20 -1.24 -9.00
CA ALA A 153 20.76 0.07 -8.55
C ALA A 153 20.11 -0.10 -7.16
N PRO A 154 20.41 0.79 -6.21
CA PRO A 154 19.89 0.68 -4.86
C PRO A 154 18.38 0.49 -4.97
N ALA A 155 17.87 -0.62 -4.42
CA ALA A 155 16.48 -0.99 -4.57
C ALA A 155 15.62 0.10 -3.92
N SER A 156 15.08 1.03 -4.70
CA SER A 156 14.21 2.07 -4.17
C SER A 156 12.88 1.46 -3.75
N PHE A 157 12.41 1.76 -2.55
CA PHE A 157 11.08 1.34 -2.12
C PHE A 157 10.01 2.14 -2.88
N ASN A 158 9.13 1.44 -3.59
CA ASN A 158 7.99 2.04 -4.28
C ASN A 158 6.70 1.39 -3.79
N VAL A 159 5.90 2.12 -3.01
CA VAL A 159 4.65 1.65 -2.38
C VAL A 159 3.73 0.88 -3.35
N LEU A 160 3.70 1.26 -4.63
CA LEU A 160 2.85 0.63 -5.65
C LEU A 160 3.23 -0.82 -5.99
N ASP A 161 4.49 -1.22 -5.79
CA ASP A 161 4.96 -2.59 -6.04
C ASP A 161 4.69 -3.52 -4.82
N TYR A 162 4.04 -3.00 -3.78
CA TYR A 162 3.84 -3.67 -2.50
C TYR A 162 2.37 -3.62 -2.07
N ARG A 163 2.00 -4.58 -1.22
CA ARG A 163 0.71 -4.58 -0.52
C ARG A 163 0.91 -4.37 0.97
N ILE A 164 0.01 -3.62 1.61
CA ILE A 164 0.00 -3.48 3.07
C ILE A 164 -0.35 -4.83 3.69
N CYS A 165 0.43 -5.24 4.68
CA CYS A 165 0.29 -6.51 5.41
C CYS A 165 0.34 -6.33 6.93
N SER A 166 0.14 -5.11 7.44
CA SER A 166 -0.02 -4.82 8.86
C SER A 166 -1.34 -4.11 9.17
N GLU A 167 -1.75 -4.15 10.44
CA GLU A 167 -2.77 -3.21 10.93
C GLU A 167 -2.23 -1.76 11.01
N PRO A 168 -3.12 -0.74 10.91
CA PRO A 168 -2.73 0.66 10.99
C PRO A 168 -2.18 1.10 12.35
N SER A 169 -2.54 0.39 13.43
CA SER A 169 -2.12 0.68 14.80
C SER A 169 -0.80 0.00 15.18
N LEU A 170 -0.07 -0.60 14.24
CA LEU A 170 1.15 -1.35 14.55
C LEU A 170 2.32 -0.43 14.92
N GLU A 171 3.01 -0.78 16.01
CA GLU A 171 4.28 -0.18 16.41
C GLU A 171 5.38 -1.22 16.44
N VAL A 172 6.58 -0.82 16.02
CA VAL A 172 7.82 -1.62 16.08
C VAL A 172 8.81 -0.90 16.98
N GLN A 173 9.58 -1.64 17.78
CA GLN A 173 10.65 -1.06 18.58
C GLN A 173 11.89 -0.82 17.71
N ASP A 174 12.29 0.43 17.59
CA ASP A 174 13.52 0.83 16.90
C ASP A 174 14.73 0.29 17.66
N ALA A 175 15.56 -0.51 17.00
CA ALA A 175 16.73 -1.14 17.62
C ALA A 175 17.76 -0.11 18.11
N SER A 176 17.85 1.05 17.46
CA SER A 176 18.84 2.08 17.79
C SER A 176 18.42 2.94 18.98
N GLN A 177 17.12 3.27 19.07
CA GLN A 177 16.59 4.19 20.08
C GLN A 177 15.82 3.49 21.21
N MET A 178 15.58 2.18 21.08
CA MET A 178 14.71 1.40 21.97
C MET A 178 13.29 1.99 22.13
N LYS A 179 12.86 2.84 21.19
CA LYS A 179 11.57 3.54 21.21
C LYS A 179 10.57 2.84 20.30
N TRP A 180 9.32 2.77 20.73
CA TRP A 180 8.22 2.29 19.90
C TRP A 180 7.84 3.33 18.86
N ARG A 181 7.86 2.94 17.58
CA ARG A 181 7.54 3.82 16.45
C ARG A 181 6.36 3.25 15.66
N PRO A 182 5.37 4.09 15.28
CA PRO A 182 4.34 3.66 14.34
C PRO A 182 4.97 3.26 13.02
N CYS A 183 4.43 2.19 12.43
CA CYS A 183 4.89 1.74 11.13
C CYS A 183 3.78 1.06 10.33
N HIS A 184 4.01 0.93 9.04
CA HIS A 184 3.26 0.03 8.16
C HIS A 184 4.21 -1.02 7.59
N LEU A 185 3.76 -2.29 7.58
CA LEU A 185 4.49 -3.36 6.93
C LEU A 185 3.97 -3.56 5.52
N TYR A 186 4.89 -3.56 4.57
CA TYR A 186 4.62 -3.76 3.16
C TYR A 186 5.22 -5.07 2.69
N GLN A 187 4.42 -5.91 2.04
CA GLN A 187 4.87 -7.13 1.40
C GLN A 187 5.02 -6.91 -0.10
N SER A 188 6.20 -7.17 -0.64
CA SER A 188 6.50 -7.10 -2.06
C SER A 188 5.62 -8.08 -2.84
N LEU A 189 5.02 -7.58 -3.93
CA LEU A 189 4.19 -8.41 -4.82
C LEU A 189 5.03 -9.38 -5.67
N ARG A 190 6.34 -9.14 -5.80
CA ARG A 190 7.23 -9.92 -6.67
C ARG A 190 7.88 -11.10 -5.95
N ASP A 191 8.41 -10.85 -4.76
CA ASP A 191 9.23 -11.81 -4.02
C ASP A 191 8.76 -12.04 -2.57
N GLY A 192 7.67 -11.39 -2.15
CA GLY A 192 7.10 -11.57 -0.81
C GLY A 192 7.93 -10.98 0.34
N ARG A 193 9.00 -10.22 0.05
CA ARG A 193 9.83 -9.52 1.04
C ARG A 193 9.00 -8.54 1.86
N ILE A 194 9.29 -8.45 3.16
CA ILE A 194 8.67 -7.47 4.06
C ILE A 194 9.56 -6.23 4.17
N VAL A 195 8.94 -5.05 4.08
CA VAL A 195 9.54 -3.73 4.29
C VAL A 195 8.80 -3.06 5.44
N ILE A 196 9.55 -2.49 6.39
CA ILE A 196 8.99 -1.65 7.46
C ILE A 196 9.05 -0.21 6.97
N TRP A 197 7.92 0.50 6.93
CA TRP A 197 7.84 1.89 6.54
C TRP A 197 7.35 2.75 7.71
N TYR A 198 8.14 3.73 8.11
CA TYR A 198 7.85 4.62 9.24
C TYR A 198 7.19 5.94 8.82
N GLY A 199 7.01 6.16 7.51
CA GLY A 199 6.46 7.39 6.93
C GLY A 199 7.48 8.13 6.07
N GLY A 200 6.99 8.98 5.15
CA GLY A 200 7.86 9.77 4.26
C GLY A 200 8.84 8.89 3.46
N SER A 201 10.13 9.19 3.57
CA SER A 201 11.23 8.46 2.92
C SER A 201 11.92 7.43 3.83
N GLU A 202 11.40 7.18 5.03
CA GLU A 202 12.05 6.33 6.02
C GLU A 202 11.51 4.90 5.99
N TYR A 203 12.38 3.94 5.68
CA TYR A 203 12.05 2.52 5.59
C TYR A 203 13.25 1.61 5.84
N GLU A 204 12.97 0.36 6.18
CA GLU A 204 13.94 -0.71 6.39
C GLU A 204 13.54 -2.02 5.67
N GLY A 205 14.48 -2.97 5.57
CA GLY A 205 14.18 -4.32 5.05
C GLY A 205 14.29 -4.47 3.53
N LEU A 206 14.97 -3.55 2.82
CA LEU A 206 15.22 -3.67 1.39
C LEU A 206 16.32 -4.64 0.94
N PRO A 207 17.43 -4.88 1.67
CA PRO A 207 18.53 -5.64 1.09
C PRO A 207 18.07 -7.07 0.76
N PRO A 208 18.24 -7.50 -0.50
CA PRO A 208 17.65 -8.73 -1.02
C PRO A 208 18.25 -10.00 -0.41
N ASN A 209 19.46 -9.90 0.14
CA ASN A 209 20.18 -11.03 0.71
C ASN A 209 19.69 -11.40 2.11
N LYS A 210 18.98 -10.49 2.78
CA LYS A 210 18.54 -10.62 4.16
C LYS A 210 17.11 -10.06 4.32
N PRO A 211 16.11 -10.71 3.69
CA PRO A 211 14.74 -10.22 3.70
C PRO A 211 14.07 -10.46 5.07
N TYR A 212 13.27 -9.49 5.51
CA TYR A 212 12.46 -9.65 6.72
C TYR A 212 11.35 -10.65 6.42
N ARG A 213 10.95 -11.43 7.43
CA ARG A 213 9.99 -12.54 7.25
C ARG A 213 9.04 -12.67 8.43
N PHE A 214 7.86 -13.20 8.12
CA PHE A 214 6.87 -13.56 9.10
C PHE A 214 6.94 -15.04 9.47
N ILE A 215 6.85 -15.35 10.76
CA ILE A 215 6.72 -16.72 11.26
C ILE A 215 5.43 -16.84 12.07
N GLY A 216 4.67 -17.92 11.87
CA GLY A 216 3.51 -18.23 12.70
C GLY A 216 2.30 -17.29 12.54
N ILE A 217 2.27 -16.45 11.50
CA ILE A 217 1.10 -15.61 11.24
C ILE A 217 0.03 -16.41 10.50
N PRO A 218 -1.22 -16.46 11.02
CA PRO A 218 -2.33 -17.09 10.32
C PRO A 218 -2.60 -16.37 9.01
N LYS A 219 -2.81 -17.15 7.94
CA LYS A 219 -3.30 -16.61 6.67
C LYS A 219 -4.81 -16.46 6.76
N SER A 220 -5.34 -15.33 6.31
CA SER A 220 -6.79 -15.16 6.19
C SER A 220 -7.35 -16.09 5.10
N ALA A 221 -8.68 -16.22 5.03
CA ALA A 221 -9.35 -16.97 3.97
C ALA A 221 -9.02 -16.45 2.56
N SER A 222 -8.67 -15.16 2.42
CA SER A 222 -8.21 -14.59 1.14
C SER A 222 -6.75 -14.90 0.81
N GLY A 223 -6.06 -15.68 1.66
CA GLY A 223 -4.64 -15.97 1.53
C GLY A 223 -3.74 -14.79 1.89
N LEU A 224 -4.31 -13.69 2.39
CA LEU A 224 -3.58 -12.52 2.83
C LEU A 224 -3.09 -12.71 4.27
N THR A 225 -1.81 -12.40 4.49
CA THR A 225 -1.21 -12.37 5.81
C THR A 225 -1.34 -10.95 6.35
N ILE A 226 -2.08 -10.76 7.43
CA ILE A 226 -2.19 -9.48 8.14
C ILE A 226 -1.52 -9.65 9.50
N PHE A 227 -0.44 -8.93 9.73
CA PHE A 227 0.28 -8.91 10.98
C PHE A 227 -0.29 -7.84 11.93
N THR A 228 -0.79 -8.29 13.07
CA THR A 228 -1.41 -7.43 14.09
C THR A 228 -0.46 -7.11 15.25
N GLY A 229 0.75 -7.67 15.26
CA GLY A 229 1.68 -7.61 16.39
C GLY A 229 1.29 -8.49 17.58
N ARG A 230 0.14 -9.20 17.56
CA ARG A 230 -0.29 -10.12 18.64
C ARG A 230 0.03 -11.59 18.37
N ALA A 231 0.00 -12.00 17.10
CA ALA A 231 0.18 -13.38 16.69
C ALA A 231 1.30 -13.50 15.64
N GLY A 232 2.14 -14.52 15.82
CA GLY A 232 3.33 -14.71 15.01
C GLY A 232 4.48 -13.77 15.39
N GLU A 233 5.54 -13.81 14.60
CA GLU A 233 6.77 -13.07 14.82
C GLU A 233 7.23 -12.42 13.53
N LEU A 234 7.67 -11.16 13.64
CA LEU A 234 8.41 -10.46 12.60
C LEU A 234 9.89 -10.68 12.87
N LEU A 235 10.59 -11.33 11.94
CA LEU A 235 12.02 -11.52 12.00
C LEU A 235 12.72 -10.59 11.01
N ASP A 236 13.86 -10.06 11.41
CA ASP A 236 14.72 -9.25 10.56
C ASP A 236 15.47 -10.12 9.53
N GLY A 237 16.41 -9.49 8.83
CA GLY A 237 17.23 -10.13 7.82
C GLY A 237 18.23 -11.16 8.35
N ASP A 238 18.57 -11.10 9.64
CA ASP A 238 19.46 -12.03 10.35
C ASP A 238 18.69 -13.13 11.08
N GLY A 239 17.35 -13.02 11.13
CA GLY A 239 16.46 -13.96 11.79
C GLY A 239 16.21 -13.61 13.26
N GLU A 240 16.63 -12.44 13.71
CA GLU A 240 16.33 -11.92 15.05
C GLU A 240 14.91 -11.38 15.09
N LYS A 241 14.27 -11.55 16.25
CA LYS A 241 12.89 -11.10 16.46
C LYS A 241 12.86 -9.59 16.64
N ILE A 242 12.10 -8.92 15.78
CA ILE A 242 11.79 -7.51 15.91
C ILE A 242 10.58 -7.38 16.86
N PRO A 243 10.72 -6.71 18.02
CA PRO A 243 9.59 -6.47 18.91
C PRO A 243 8.54 -5.60 18.21
N ALA A 244 7.32 -6.12 18.15
CA ALA A 244 6.18 -5.43 17.54
C ALA A 244 4.97 -5.54 18.47
N ARG A 245 4.13 -4.50 18.51
CA ARG A 245 2.92 -4.47 19.32
C ARG A 245 1.84 -3.59 18.67
N PRO A 246 0.55 -3.81 18.98
CA PRO A 246 -0.48 -2.81 18.71
C PRO A 246 -0.28 -1.59 19.61
N ARG A 247 -0.51 -0.40 19.08
CA ARG A 247 -0.56 0.85 19.84
C ARG A 247 -1.63 0.76 20.93
N PRO A 248 -1.33 1.13 22.18
CA PRO A 248 -2.35 1.23 23.23
C PRO A 248 -3.45 2.23 22.86
N GLY A 249 -4.71 1.83 22.99
CA GLY A 249 -5.87 2.74 22.81
C GLY A 249 -6.40 2.86 21.38
N HIS A 250 -6.03 1.96 20.47
CA HIS A 250 -6.49 1.94 19.08
C HIS A 250 -7.14 0.60 18.68
#